data_AF-A0AAV0DF89-F1
#
_entry.id   AF-A0AAV0DF89-F1
#
_cell.length_a   1.000
_cell.length_b   1.000
_cell.length_c   1.000
_cell.angle_alpha   90.00
_cell.angle_beta   90.00
_cell.angle_gamma   90.00
#
_symmetry.space_group_name_H-M   'P 1'
#
loop_
_entity.id
_entity.type
_entity.pdbx_description
1 polymer ?
#
loop_
_entity_poly.entity_id
_entity_poly.type
_entity_poly.pdbx_seq_one_letter_code
_entity_poly.pdbx_strand_id
1 'polypeptide(L)'
;MVFSKLCSFPKRTSCGRDGLHAQHMLDALTGPAAAIANEVIQSITAIVNLLLSGSCPSQLGEYIASAPLTPLLKPDGGVRPIAVGTIWRRLVSKVAASMVNKEMASYLGCTKVFFQSILAILMLVLSYWVLLLVRILFFARRWSLVEPIKP
;
A
#
# COMPACT_ATOMS: atom_id res chain seq x y z
N MET A 1 -5.91 11.33 9.04
CA MET A 1 -4.66 10.77 8.44
C MET A 1 -4.87 10.27 7.00
N VAL A 2 -5.98 9.59 6.71
CA VAL A 2 -6.24 8.99 5.40
C VAL A 2 -6.39 10.01 4.28
N PHE A 3 -7.10 11.12 4.53
CA PHE A 3 -7.30 12.20 3.55
C PHE A 3 -5.98 12.77 2.99
N SER A 4 -5.00 13.07 3.86
CA SER A 4 -3.71 13.58 3.39
C SER A 4 -2.93 12.57 2.54
N LYS A 5 -3.11 11.27 2.81
CA LYS A 5 -2.53 10.20 1.97
C LYS A 5 -3.24 10.05 0.64
N LEU A 6 -4.55 10.27 0.61
CA LEU A 6 -5.32 10.32 -0.63
C LEU A 6 -4.90 11.50 -1.52
N CYS A 7 -4.75 12.70 -0.95
CA CYS A 7 -4.29 13.88 -1.71
C CYS A 7 -2.85 13.75 -2.23
N SER A 8 -2.02 12.92 -1.59
CA SER A 8 -0.63 12.72 -1.99
C SER A 8 -0.44 11.77 -3.20
N PHE A 9 -1.52 11.25 -3.80
CA PHE A 9 -1.40 10.49 -5.04
C PHE A 9 -1.07 11.43 -6.22
N PRO A 10 -0.17 11.04 -7.14
CA PRO A 10 0.04 11.78 -8.37
C PRO A 10 -1.27 11.90 -9.17
N LYS A 11 -1.49 13.05 -9.79
CA LYS A 11 -2.59 13.23 -10.74
C LYS A 11 -2.47 12.18 -11.85
N ARG A 12 -3.61 11.65 -12.30
CA ARG A 12 -3.67 10.59 -13.34
C ARG A 12 -2.95 9.29 -12.98
N THR A 13 -2.90 8.93 -11.70
CA THR A 13 -2.47 7.58 -11.29
C THR A 13 -3.35 6.51 -11.96
N SER A 14 -2.77 5.42 -12.46
CA SER A 14 -3.51 4.31 -13.06
C SER A 14 -4.46 3.63 -12.06
N CYS A 15 -5.58 3.09 -12.53
CA CYS A 15 -6.49 2.27 -11.75
C CYS A 15 -6.02 0.81 -11.66
N GLY A 16 -6.55 0.08 -10.68
CA GLY A 16 -6.46 -1.37 -10.65
C GLY A 16 -7.58 -1.99 -11.48
N ARG A 17 -7.88 -3.27 -11.21
CA ARG A 17 -8.96 -4.03 -11.87
C ARG A 17 -10.34 -3.40 -11.70
N ASP A 18 -10.52 -2.60 -10.65
CA ASP A 18 -11.74 -1.90 -10.26
C ASP A 18 -12.03 -0.64 -11.08
N GLY A 19 -11.08 -0.16 -11.90
CA GLY A 19 -11.25 1.10 -12.63
C GLY A 19 -11.29 2.35 -11.74
N LEU A 20 -11.08 2.21 -10.43
CA LEU A 20 -11.17 3.30 -9.47
C LEU A 20 -9.83 4.06 -9.38
N HIS A 21 -9.88 5.36 -9.63
CA HIS A 21 -8.74 6.26 -9.50
C HIS A 21 -8.80 7.02 -8.17
N ALA A 22 -7.64 7.46 -7.67
CA ALA A 22 -7.59 8.39 -6.54
C ALA A 22 -8.41 9.66 -6.81
N GLN A 23 -8.44 10.11 -8.06
CA GLN A 23 -9.19 11.29 -8.47
C GLN A 23 -10.69 11.12 -8.23
N HIS A 24 -11.29 9.96 -8.53
CA HIS A 24 -12.71 9.71 -8.27
C HIS A 24 -13.05 9.87 -6.77
N MET A 25 -12.16 9.39 -5.90
CA MET A 25 -12.32 9.58 -4.46
C MET A 25 -12.15 11.04 -4.04
N LEU A 26 -11.20 11.77 -4.63
CA LEU A 26 -10.99 13.19 -4.33
C LEU A 26 -12.15 14.06 -4.82
N ASP A 27 -12.71 13.75 -5.98
CA ASP A 27 -13.87 14.43 -6.55
C ASP A 27 -15.13 14.16 -5.71
N ALA A 28 -15.29 12.95 -5.17
CA ALA A 28 -16.37 12.64 -4.23
C ALA A 28 -16.25 13.41 -2.90
N LEU A 29 -15.04 13.85 -2.54
CA LEU A 29 -14.76 14.63 -1.32
C LEU A 29 -14.75 16.14 -1.55
N THR A 30 -14.71 16.59 -2.81
CA THR A 30 -14.53 17.99 -3.18
C THR A 30 -15.70 18.46 -4.03
N GLY A 31 -16.51 19.40 -3.54
CA GLY A 31 -17.61 19.98 -4.31
C GLY A 31 -18.80 20.43 -3.45
N PRO A 32 -19.98 20.63 -4.08
CA PRO A 32 -21.22 21.03 -3.39
C PRO A 32 -21.68 20.03 -2.31
N ALA A 33 -21.18 18.80 -2.36
CA ALA A 33 -21.45 17.72 -1.41
C ALA A 33 -20.57 17.75 -0.14
N ALA A 34 -20.00 18.92 0.22
CA ALA A 34 -19.16 19.08 1.40
C ALA A 34 -19.81 18.57 2.71
N ALA A 35 -21.15 18.57 2.77
CA ALA A 35 -21.91 18.03 3.90
C ALA A 35 -21.64 16.53 4.16
N ILE A 36 -21.39 15.74 3.11
CA ILE A 36 -21.21 14.27 3.19
C ILE A 36 -19.70 13.89 3.19
N ALA A 37 -18.81 14.84 2.88
CA ALA A 37 -17.37 14.58 2.78
C ALA A 37 -16.79 13.95 4.05
N ASN A 38 -17.25 14.37 5.23
CA ASN A 38 -16.83 13.79 6.50
C ASN A 38 -17.28 12.33 6.66
N GLU A 39 -18.52 12.00 6.30
CA GLU A 39 -19.05 10.63 6.36
C GLU A 39 -18.33 9.70 5.38
N VAL A 40 -18.00 10.21 4.18
CA VAL A 40 -17.22 9.46 3.19
C VAL A 40 -15.80 9.21 3.71
N ILE A 41 -15.13 10.21 4.30
CA ILE A 41 -13.79 10.03 4.89
C ILE A 41 -13.82 9.02 6.04
N GLN A 42 -14.85 9.07 6.89
CA GLN A 42 -15.03 8.10 7.98
C GLN A 42 -15.22 6.69 7.42
N SER A 43 -16.04 6.53 6.39
CA SER A 43 -16.27 5.24 5.72
C SER A 43 -14.99 4.68 5.07
N ILE A 44 -14.23 5.53 4.36
CA ILE A 44 -12.92 5.14 3.80
C ILE A 44 -11.95 4.74 4.92
N THR A 45 -11.95 5.48 6.03
CA THR A 45 -11.09 5.17 7.19
C THR A 45 -11.47 3.84 7.83
N ALA A 46 -12.76 3.53 7.96
CA ALA A 46 -13.24 2.24 8.43
C ALA A 46 -12.76 1.08 7.53
N ILE A 47 -12.84 1.25 6.21
CA ILE A 47 -12.32 0.25 5.25
C ILE A 47 -10.80 0.09 5.40
N VAL A 48 -10.05 1.19 5.51
CA VAL A 48 -8.58 1.12 5.69
C VAL A 48 -8.22 0.39 7.00
N ASN A 49 -8.92 0.68 8.08
CA ASN A 49 -8.74 0.01 9.37
C ASN A 49 -9.05 -1.49 9.28
N LEU A 50 -10.14 -1.87 8.62
CA LEU A 50 -10.52 -3.27 8.40
C LEU A 50 -9.46 -4.02 7.59
N LEU A 51 -8.90 -3.39 6.56
CA LEU A 51 -7.83 -3.99 5.74
C LEU A 51 -6.50 -4.07 6.51
N LEU A 52 -6.20 -3.08 7.37
CA LEU A 52 -5.00 -3.11 8.23
C LEU A 52 -5.10 -4.15 9.34
N SER A 53 -6.30 -4.38 9.90
CA SER A 53 -6.54 -5.46 10.86
C SER A 53 -6.60 -6.84 10.20
N GLY A 54 -6.41 -6.91 8.88
CA GLY A 54 -6.44 -8.14 8.09
C GLY A 54 -7.79 -8.87 8.12
N SER A 55 -8.87 -8.19 8.51
CA SER A 55 -10.22 -8.74 8.61
C SER A 55 -11.01 -8.62 7.30
N CYS A 56 -10.33 -8.75 6.15
CA CYS A 56 -10.96 -8.66 4.84
C CYS A 56 -11.81 -9.91 4.54
N PRO A 57 -13.07 -9.78 4.07
CA PRO A 57 -13.86 -10.93 3.63
C PRO A 57 -13.11 -11.75 2.57
N SER A 58 -13.16 -13.07 2.67
CA SER A 58 -12.41 -13.98 1.77
C SER A 58 -12.73 -13.74 0.29
N GLN A 59 -13.99 -13.43 -0.03
CA GLN A 59 -14.44 -13.15 -1.40
C GLN A 59 -13.79 -11.88 -1.99
N LEU A 60 -13.47 -10.90 -1.15
CA LEU A 60 -12.85 -9.63 -1.55
C LEU A 60 -11.33 -9.65 -1.41
N GLY A 61 -10.79 -10.51 -0.56
CA GLY A 61 -9.35 -10.62 -0.31
C GLY A 61 -8.56 -10.86 -1.59
N GLU A 62 -8.94 -11.87 -2.37
CA GLU A 62 -8.30 -12.18 -3.66
C GLU A 62 -8.44 -11.04 -4.65
N TYR A 63 -9.61 -10.40 -4.71
CA TYR A 63 -9.87 -9.29 -5.60
C TYR A 63 -9.00 -8.06 -5.27
N ILE A 64 -8.92 -7.67 -3.99
CA ILE A 64 -8.11 -6.54 -3.53
C ILE A 64 -6.61 -6.86 -3.66
N ALA A 65 -6.22 -8.12 -3.46
CA ALA A 65 -4.85 -8.61 -3.66
C ALA A 65 -4.47 -8.76 -5.15
N SER A 66 -5.45 -8.83 -6.05
CA SER A 66 -5.20 -8.93 -7.49
C SER A 66 -4.60 -7.63 -8.07
N ALA A 67 -3.92 -7.73 -9.21
CA ALA A 67 -3.41 -6.58 -9.94
C ALA A 67 -3.33 -6.88 -11.44
N PRO A 68 -3.94 -6.06 -12.33
CA PRO A 68 -3.67 -6.14 -13.75
C PRO A 68 -2.18 -5.92 -14.05
N LEU A 69 -1.67 -6.65 -15.04
CA LEU A 69 -0.32 -6.54 -15.56
C LEU A 69 -0.33 -5.74 -16.86
N THR A 70 0.41 -4.62 -16.89
CA THR A 70 0.64 -3.83 -18.09
C THR A 70 2.05 -4.11 -18.60
N PRO A 71 2.24 -4.76 -19.77
CA PRO A 71 3.56 -4.98 -20.34
C PRO A 71 4.08 -3.68 -20.96
N LEU A 72 5.13 -3.11 -20.38
CA LEU A 72 5.85 -1.97 -20.95
C LEU A 72 7.05 -2.46 -21.75
N LEU A 73 7.16 -2.02 -23.00
CA LEU A 73 8.32 -2.33 -23.84
C LEU A 73 9.52 -1.50 -23.42
N LYS A 74 10.67 -2.16 -23.27
CA LYS A 74 11.95 -1.51 -23.08
C LYS A 74 12.56 -1.13 -24.44
N PRO A 75 13.45 -0.14 -24.48
CA PRO A 75 14.21 0.18 -25.69
C PRO A 75 15.12 -0.96 -26.19
N ASP A 76 15.53 -1.87 -25.30
CA ASP A 76 16.36 -3.04 -25.60
C ASP A 76 15.56 -4.23 -26.15
N GLY A 77 14.25 -4.06 -26.39
CA GLY A 77 13.35 -5.13 -26.85
C GLY A 77 12.82 -6.05 -25.76
N GLY A 78 13.25 -5.89 -24.50
CA GLY A 78 12.70 -6.63 -23.36
C GLY A 78 11.35 -6.08 -22.88
N VAL A 79 10.63 -6.87 -22.06
CA VAL A 79 9.36 -6.44 -21.44
C VAL A 79 9.55 -6.15 -19.95
N ARG A 80 8.95 -5.05 -19.46
CA ARG A 80 8.78 -4.73 -18.03
C ARG A 80 7.30 -4.85 -17.68
N PRO A 81 6.84 -5.97 -17.10
CA PRO A 81 5.47 -6.05 -16.61
C PRO A 81 5.30 -5.17 -15.37
N ILE A 82 4.32 -4.27 -15.40
CA ILE A 82 3.94 -3.43 -14.25
C ILE A 82 2.65 -3.98 -13.66
N ALA A 83 2.68 -4.34 -12.38
CA ALA A 83 1.48 -4.74 -11.64
C ALA A 83 0.86 -3.52 -10.95
N VAL A 84 -0.34 -3.13 -11.36
CA VAL A 84 -1.06 -2.00 -10.74
C VAL A 84 -2.13 -2.53 -9.80
N GLY A 85 -1.93 -2.37 -8.50
CA GLY A 85 -2.93 -2.75 -7.50
C GLY A 85 -4.15 -1.81 -7.47
N THR A 86 -5.24 -2.26 -6.86
CA THR A 86 -6.41 -1.43 -6.57
C THR A 86 -6.02 -0.16 -5.79
N ILE A 87 -6.85 0.88 -5.88
CA ILE A 87 -6.56 2.11 -5.12
C ILE A 87 -6.61 1.86 -3.60
N TRP A 88 -7.51 0.98 -3.15
CA TRP A 88 -7.63 0.55 -1.76
C TRP A 88 -6.33 -0.02 -1.21
N ARG A 89 -5.72 -0.99 -1.92
CA ARG A 89 -4.45 -1.61 -1.50
C ARG A 89 -3.31 -0.60 -1.43
N ARG A 90 -3.24 0.31 -2.41
CA ARG A 90 -2.20 1.36 -2.47
C ARG A 90 -2.38 2.39 -1.35
N LEU A 91 -3.62 2.78 -1.05
CA LEU A 91 -3.95 3.70 0.04
C LEU A 91 -3.55 3.09 1.39
N VAL A 92 -3.96 1.85 1.65
CA VAL A 92 -3.58 1.09 2.87
C VAL A 92 -2.07 0.99 3.00
N SER A 93 -1.37 0.62 1.93
CA SER A 93 0.10 0.53 1.92
C SER A 93 0.77 1.87 2.24
N LYS A 94 0.22 2.98 1.72
CA LYS A 94 0.74 4.32 1.97
C LYS A 94 0.50 4.80 3.40
N VAL A 95 -0.65 4.47 3.98
CA VAL A 95 -0.97 4.72 5.40
C VAL A 95 -0.02 3.90 6.28
N ALA A 96 0.06 2.59 6.06
CA ALA A 96 0.95 1.70 6.80
C ALA A 96 2.42 2.15 6.71
N ALA A 97 2.92 2.40 5.51
CA ALA A 97 4.27 2.90 5.29
C ALA A 97 4.52 4.19 6.06
N SER A 98 3.55 5.11 6.12
CA SER A 98 3.72 6.37 6.85
C SER A 98 3.78 6.21 8.37
N MET A 99 3.18 5.14 8.92
CA MET A 99 3.26 4.83 10.35
C MET A 99 4.66 4.32 10.72
N VAL A 100 5.19 3.36 9.95
CA VAL A 100 6.53 2.80 10.20
C VAL A 100 7.68 3.71 9.73
N ASN A 101 7.46 4.63 8.78
CA ASN A 101 8.55 5.44 8.21
C ASN A 101 9.30 6.27 9.27
N LYS A 102 8.63 6.74 10.32
CA LYS A 102 9.27 7.52 11.39
C LYS A 102 10.28 6.69 12.17
N GLU A 103 9.90 5.47 12.52
CA GLU A 103 10.79 4.53 13.22
C GLU A 103 11.86 4.02 12.27
N MET A 104 11.49 3.66 11.04
CA MET A 104 12.41 3.06 10.07
C MET A 104 13.50 4.03 9.59
N ALA A 105 13.23 5.34 9.60
CA ALA A 105 14.19 6.36 9.19
C ALA A 105 15.47 6.37 10.05
N SER A 106 15.40 6.02 11.34
CA SER A 106 16.59 5.94 12.20
C SER A 106 17.46 4.73 11.85
N TYR A 107 16.84 3.59 11.59
CA TYR A 107 17.53 2.35 11.21
C TYR A 107 18.12 2.40 9.80
N LEU A 108 17.44 3.06 8.85
CA LEU A 108 17.90 3.20 7.46
C LEU A 108 18.87 4.39 7.24
N GLY A 109 19.34 4.99 8.34
CA GLY A 109 19.98 6.31 8.47
C GLY A 109 21.23 6.64 7.63
N CYS A 110 21.62 5.84 6.63
CA CYS A 110 22.71 6.19 5.71
C CYS A 110 22.55 5.61 4.28
N THR A 111 21.32 5.55 3.75
CA THR A 111 21.10 5.05 2.37
C THR A 111 20.27 6.02 1.53
N LYS A 112 20.62 7.31 1.56
CA LYS A 112 19.95 8.31 0.71
C LYS A 112 20.47 8.37 -0.73
N VAL A 113 21.55 7.65 -1.09
CA VAL A 113 22.12 7.73 -2.47
C VAL A 113 22.63 6.38 -3.04
N PHE A 114 22.80 5.32 -2.26
CA PHE A 114 23.59 4.14 -2.70
C PHE A 114 22.90 2.78 -2.48
N PHE A 115 21.60 2.68 -2.80
CA PHE A 115 20.78 1.48 -2.57
C PHE A 115 20.02 1.02 -3.82
N GLN A 116 20.66 1.06 -4.99
CA GLN A 116 20.00 0.58 -6.22
C GLN A 116 20.66 -0.60 -6.93
N SER A 117 21.90 -0.99 -6.62
CA SER A 117 22.60 -1.96 -7.50
C SER A 117 23.20 -3.19 -6.82
N ILE A 118 23.93 -3.08 -5.71
CA ILE A 118 24.79 -4.19 -5.24
C ILE A 118 24.24 -4.91 -3.99
N LEU A 119 23.57 -4.22 -3.07
CA LEU A 119 23.08 -4.84 -1.82
C LEU A 119 21.82 -5.70 -2.02
N ALA A 120 21.04 -5.47 -3.08
CA ALA A 120 19.83 -6.24 -3.38
C ALA A 120 20.13 -7.72 -3.73
N ILE A 121 21.28 -7.98 -4.37
CA ILE A 121 21.68 -9.34 -4.75
C ILE A 121 22.19 -10.12 -3.53
N LEU A 122 22.98 -9.48 -2.66
CA LEU A 122 23.49 -10.14 -1.45
C LEU A 122 22.39 -10.36 -0.40
N MET A 123 21.41 -9.45 -0.29
CA MET A 123 20.27 -9.61 0.62
C MET A 123 19.22 -10.61 0.11
N LEU A 124 19.09 -10.84 -1.20
CA LEU A 124 18.18 -11.88 -1.72
C LEU A 124 18.63 -13.30 -1.32
N VAL A 125 19.94 -13.54 -1.26
CA VAL A 125 20.47 -14.88 -0.92
C VAL A 125 20.43 -15.15 0.59
N LEU A 126 20.70 -14.14 1.43
CA LEU A 126 20.67 -14.33 2.90
C LEU A 126 19.24 -14.23 3.50
N SER A 127 18.34 -13.43 2.92
CA SER A 127 16.99 -13.26 3.46
C SER A 127 16.09 -14.48 3.23
N TYR A 128 16.31 -15.27 2.17
CA TYR A 128 15.51 -16.48 1.91
C TYR A 128 15.64 -17.54 3.02
N TRP A 129 16.82 -17.66 3.65
CA TRP A 129 17.03 -18.60 4.76
C TRP A 129 16.55 -18.07 6.11
N VAL A 130 16.65 -16.76 6.34
CA VAL A 130 16.20 -16.14 7.61
C VAL A 130 14.69 -15.90 7.63
N LEU A 131 14.06 -15.57 6.49
CA LEU A 131 12.60 -15.39 6.38
C LEU A 131 11.82 -16.70 6.51
N LEU A 132 12.39 -17.84 6.15
CA LEU A 132 11.74 -19.14 6.40
C LEU A 132 11.67 -19.44 7.90
N LEU A 133 12.73 -19.11 8.66
CA LEU A 133 12.79 -19.33 10.10
C LEU A 133 11.91 -18.31 10.88
N VAL A 134 11.90 -17.05 10.45
CA VAL A 134 11.13 -15.98 11.11
C VAL A 134 9.64 -16.02 10.73
N ARG A 135 9.25 -16.49 9.53
CA ARG A 135 7.83 -16.68 9.20
C ARG A 135 7.13 -17.69 10.10
N ILE A 136 7.83 -18.73 10.56
CA ILE A 136 7.28 -19.74 11.48
C ILE A 136 7.06 -19.12 12.88
N LEU A 137 7.97 -18.28 13.35
CA LEU A 137 7.93 -17.72 14.70
C LEU A 137 7.12 -16.42 14.83
N PHE A 138 7.03 -15.62 13.77
CA PHE A 138 6.44 -14.27 13.84
C PHE A 138 4.95 -14.22 13.45
N PHE A 139 4.46 -15.22 12.69
CA PHE A 139 3.03 -15.36 12.41
C PHE A 139 2.21 -15.59 13.69
N ALA A 140 2.82 -16.20 14.72
CA ALA A 140 2.17 -16.47 15.99
C ALA A 140 2.02 -15.23 16.92
N ARG A 141 2.78 -14.13 16.71
CA ARG A 141 2.91 -13.07 17.73
C ARG A 141 2.46 -11.67 17.31
N ARG A 142 2.20 -11.41 16.03
CA ARG A 142 1.91 -10.04 15.52
C ARG A 142 0.42 -9.70 15.33
N TRP A 143 -0.49 -10.64 15.55
CA TRP A 143 -1.93 -10.32 15.48
C TRP A 143 -2.47 -9.58 16.71
N SER A 144 -1.68 -9.40 17.76
CA SER A 144 -2.13 -8.87 19.06
C SER A 144 -1.85 -7.38 19.32
N LEU A 145 -1.23 -6.63 18.39
CA LEU A 145 -0.76 -5.25 18.68
C LEU A 145 -0.97 -4.25 17.52
N VAL A 146 -2.10 -4.30 16.83
CA VAL A 146 -2.51 -3.21 15.93
C VAL A 146 -3.72 -2.52 16.55
N GLU A 147 -3.49 -1.40 17.22
CA GLU A 147 -4.59 -0.56 17.70
C GLU A 147 -5.28 0.18 16.54
N PRO A 148 -6.61 0.33 16.58
CA PRO A 148 -7.38 0.95 15.52
C PRO A 148 -7.11 2.46 15.40
N ILE A 149 -7.01 2.95 14.17
CA ILE A 149 -6.87 4.39 13.90
C ILE A 149 -8.20 5.07 14.23
N LYS A 150 -8.18 6.07 15.14
CA LYS A 150 -9.35 6.89 15.49
C LYS A 150 -9.79 7.77 14.30
N PRO A 151 -11.11 8.06 14.17
CA PRO A 151 -11.69 8.81 13.05
C PRO A 151 -11.05 10.19 12.85
#